data_AF-A0A9Q3J2A2-F1
#
_entry.id   AF-A0A9Q3J2A2-F1
#
_cell.length_a   1.000
_cell.length_b   1.000
_cell.length_c   1.000
_cell.angle_alpha   90.00
_cell.angle_beta   90.00
_cell.angle_gamma   90.00
#
_symmetry.space_group_name_H-M   'P 1'
#
loop_
_entity.id
_entity.type
_entity.pdbx_description
1 polymer ?
#
loop_
_entity_poly.entity_id
_entity_poly.type
_entity_poly.pdbx_seq_one_letter_code
_entity_poly.pdbx_strand_id
1 'polypeptide(L)'
;MENSFEEAILYIERDRSMSWFLKQNNRLTALHADMSETMVHKRILRKCGGGLEHAIKSRCIDPCSTEYYINAIEDITTRTKIGTNWFKPPMDNKTSGKPIPKPNKQHDKAPFKFNKC
;
A
#
# COMPACT_ATOMS: atom_id res chain seq x y z
N MET A 1 -1.61 -24.78 11.47
CA MET A 1 -2.76 -23.85 11.29
C MET A 1 -2.28 -22.40 11.28
N GLU A 2 -1.34 -22.03 12.15
CA GLU A 2 -0.69 -20.70 12.21
C GLU A 2 0.15 -20.36 10.96
N ASN A 3 0.97 -21.30 10.45
CA ASN A 3 1.76 -21.11 9.22
C ASN A 3 0.91 -20.73 7.99
N SER A 4 -0.35 -21.19 7.93
CA SER A 4 -1.22 -21.00 6.76
C SER A 4 -1.74 -19.58 6.59
N PHE A 5 -1.79 -18.77 7.67
CA PHE A 5 -2.04 -17.34 7.56
C PHE A 5 -0.74 -16.59 7.29
N GLU A 6 0.38 -17.01 7.90
CA GLU A 6 1.65 -16.32 7.72
C GLU A 6 2.16 -16.36 6.27
N GLU A 7 1.97 -17.49 5.58
CA GLU A 7 2.31 -17.67 4.17
C GLU A 7 1.25 -17.13 3.19
N ALA A 8 0.10 -16.65 3.69
CA ALA A 8 -0.98 -16.18 2.84
C ALA A 8 -0.65 -14.82 2.21
N ILE A 9 -0.59 -14.78 0.89
CA ILE A 9 -0.46 -13.57 0.08
C ILE A 9 -1.73 -13.44 -0.76
N LEU A 10 -2.21 -12.21 -0.94
CA LEU A 10 -3.33 -11.92 -1.84
C LEU A 10 -2.80 -11.75 -3.26
N TYR A 11 -3.21 -12.64 -4.18
CA TYR A 11 -2.90 -12.52 -5.60
C TYR A 11 -4.11 -12.01 -6.37
N ILE A 12 -4.13 -10.71 -6.69
CA ILE A 12 -5.29 -10.03 -7.31
C ILE A 12 -5.80 -10.70 -8.60
N GLU A 13 -4.94 -11.33 -9.38
CA GLU A 13 -5.32 -12.00 -10.63
C GLU A 13 -5.97 -13.37 -10.43
N ARG A 14 -5.75 -14.00 -9.27
CA ARG A 14 -6.17 -15.38 -8.98
C ARG A 14 -7.22 -15.46 -7.88
N ASP A 15 -7.09 -14.59 -6.89
CA ASP A 15 -7.90 -14.58 -5.68
C ASP A 15 -9.08 -13.61 -5.83
N ARG A 16 -10.27 -14.07 -5.43
CA ARG A 16 -11.42 -13.19 -5.25
C ARG A 16 -11.30 -12.48 -3.91
N SER A 17 -11.25 -11.15 -3.91
CA SER A 17 -11.05 -10.29 -2.72
C SER A 17 -11.92 -10.69 -1.53
N MET A 18 -13.23 -10.87 -1.77
CA MET A 18 -14.19 -11.29 -0.73
C MET A 18 -13.83 -12.66 -0.13
N SER A 19 -13.66 -13.68 -0.97
CA SER A 19 -13.41 -15.05 -0.52
C SER A 19 -12.07 -15.17 0.21
N TRP A 20 -11.04 -14.49 -0.30
CA TRP A 20 -9.72 -14.49 0.32
C TRP A 20 -9.74 -13.78 1.67
N PHE A 21 -10.37 -12.60 1.76
CA PHE A 21 -10.44 -11.82 3.00
C PHE A 21 -11.19 -12.60 4.09
N LEU A 22 -12.37 -13.14 3.77
CA LEU A 22 -13.17 -13.92 4.72
C LEU A 22 -12.42 -15.18 5.18
N LYS A 23 -11.69 -15.85 4.29
CA LYS A 23 -10.84 -16.99 4.65
C LYS A 23 -9.77 -16.60 5.67
N GLN A 24 -9.11 -15.46 5.50
CA GLN A 24 -8.11 -14.98 6.47
C GLN A 24 -8.76 -14.51 7.78
N ASN A 25 -9.92 -13.86 7.71
CA ASN A 25 -10.70 -13.45 8.87
C ASN A 25 -11.05 -14.66 9.75
N ASN A 26 -11.65 -15.70 9.15
CA ASN A 26 -12.00 -16.92 9.87
C ASN A 26 -10.78 -17.62 10.48
N ARG A 27 -9.64 -17.63 9.78
CA ARG A 27 -8.39 -18.20 10.32
C ARG A 27 -7.90 -17.43 11.54
N LEU A 28 -7.86 -16.10 11.47
CA LEU A 28 -7.37 -15.27 12.57
C LEU A 28 -8.31 -15.32 13.77
N THR A 29 -9.63 -15.28 13.55
CA THR A 29 -10.61 -15.38 14.64
C THR A 29 -10.58 -16.77 15.29
N ALA A 30 -10.30 -17.84 14.53
CA ALA A 30 -10.13 -19.18 15.09
C ALA A 30 -8.84 -19.33 15.92
N LEU A 31 -7.76 -18.63 15.56
CA LEU A 31 -6.48 -18.65 16.27
C LEU A 31 -6.43 -17.67 17.45
N HIS A 32 -7.17 -16.57 17.36
CA HIS A 32 -7.18 -15.48 18.34
C HIS A 32 -8.60 -14.98 18.57
N ALA A 33 -9.40 -15.76 19.30
CA ALA A 33 -10.80 -15.45 19.59
C ALA A 33 -10.98 -14.10 20.34
N ASP A 34 -9.99 -13.70 21.15
CA ASP A 34 -10.03 -12.47 21.94
C ASP A 34 -9.60 -11.22 21.16
N MET A 35 -9.25 -11.36 19.87
CA MET A 35 -8.78 -10.25 19.05
C MET A 35 -9.95 -9.39 18.56
N SER A 36 -9.81 -8.07 18.67
CA SER A 36 -10.81 -7.15 18.11
C SER A 36 -10.88 -7.24 16.59
N GLU A 37 -12.08 -7.06 16.02
CA GLU A 37 -12.31 -7.12 14.57
C GLU A 37 -11.37 -6.17 13.80
N THR A 38 -11.18 -4.95 14.32
CA THR A 38 -10.25 -3.96 13.75
C THR A 38 -8.80 -4.46 13.73
N MET A 39 -8.36 -5.17 14.78
CA MET A 39 -7.02 -5.73 14.84
C MET A 39 -6.87 -6.90 13.85
N VAL A 40 -7.90 -7.73 13.70
CA VAL A 40 -7.97 -8.78 12.68
C VAL A 40 -7.84 -8.17 11.27
N HIS A 41 -8.63 -7.15 10.95
CA HIS A 41 -8.56 -6.45 9.66
C HIS A 41 -7.16 -5.90 9.40
N LYS A 42 -6.55 -5.22 10.39
CA LYS A 42 -5.17 -4.70 10.27
C LYS A 42 -4.16 -5.81 9.97
N ARG A 43 -4.30 -6.97 10.60
CA ARG A 43 -3.43 -8.13 10.32
C ARG A 43 -3.60 -8.62 8.88
N ILE A 44 -4.83 -8.71 8.40
CA ILE A 44 -5.12 -9.12 7.01
C ILE A 44 -4.55 -8.11 6.01
N LEU A 45 -4.71 -6.80 6.25
CA LEU A 45 -4.20 -5.76 5.33
C LEU A 45 -2.68 -5.80 5.17
N ARG A 46 -1.94 -6.16 6.22
CA ARG A 46 -0.48 -6.34 6.13
C ARG A 46 -0.08 -7.42 5.12
N LYS A 47 -0.96 -8.39 4.84
CA LYS A 47 -0.73 -9.44 3.82
C LYS A 47 -0.99 -8.95 2.39
N CYS A 48 -1.73 -7.86 2.21
CA CYS A 48 -1.83 -7.18 0.91
C CYS A 48 -0.53 -6.47 0.55
N GLY A 49 0.09 -5.83 1.55
CA GLY A 49 1.40 -5.19 1.47
C GLY A 49 1.48 -3.99 0.52
N GLY A 50 2.61 -3.28 0.61
CA GLY A 50 3.02 -2.23 -0.33
C GLY A 50 1.96 -1.15 -0.59
N GLY A 51 1.80 -0.81 -1.86
CA GLY A 51 0.85 0.24 -2.28
C GLY A 51 -0.62 -0.12 -2.06
N LEU A 52 -0.96 -1.42 -2.07
CA LEU A 52 -2.33 -1.86 -1.87
C LEU A 52 -2.76 -1.66 -0.42
N GLU A 53 -1.93 -2.08 0.55
CA GLU A 53 -2.17 -1.82 1.97
C GLU A 53 -2.38 -0.33 2.24
N HIS A 54 -1.51 0.52 1.69
CA HIS A 54 -1.59 1.98 1.89
C HIS A 54 -2.87 2.57 1.28
N ALA A 55 -3.23 2.16 0.07
CA ALA A 55 -4.42 2.64 -0.61
C ALA A 55 -5.72 2.22 0.10
N ILE A 56 -5.75 1.04 0.73
CA ILE A 56 -6.92 0.62 1.51
C ILE A 56 -7.02 1.43 2.80
N LYS A 57 -5.90 1.61 3.52
CA LYS A 57 -5.85 2.38 4.76
C LYS A 57 -6.23 3.85 4.57
N SER A 58 -5.94 4.45 3.41
CA SER A 58 -6.34 5.83 3.14
C SER A 58 -7.84 5.99 2.90
N ARG A 59 -8.57 4.90 2.62
CA ARG A 59 -10.02 4.88 2.41
C ARG A 59 -10.79 4.41 3.63
N CYS A 60 -10.25 3.45 4.37
CA CYS A 60 -10.89 2.85 5.53
C CYS A 60 -10.34 3.51 6.80
N ILE A 61 -11.04 4.53 7.31
CA ILE A 61 -10.72 5.14 8.61
C ILE A 61 -11.35 4.26 9.69
N ASP A 62 -10.53 3.77 10.63
CA ASP A 62 -11.01 2.88 11.69
C ASP A 62 -11.99 3.59 12.64
N PRO A 63 -13.00 2.86 13.17
CA PRO A 63 -13.36 1.48 12.85
C PRO A 63 -14.14 1.38 11.52
N CYS A 64 -13.82 0.38 10.70
CA CYS A 64 -14.50 0.11 9.44
C CYS A 64 -15.02 -1.33 9.39
N SER A 65 -16.14 -1.56 8.69
CA SER A 65 -16.73 -2.91 8.60
C SER A 65 -15.91 -3.82 7.69
N THR A 66 -16.00 -5.13 7.94
CA THR A 66 -15.43 -6.16 7.05
C THR A 66 -15.84 -5.94 5.59
N GLU A 67 -17.12 -5.63 5.35
CA GLU A 67 -17.67 -5.37 4.01
C GLU A 67 -17.00 -4.16 3.36
N TYR A 68 -16.80 -3.07 4.11
CA TYR A 68 -16.16 -1.87 3.59
C TYR A 68 -14.72 -2.14 3.17
N TYR A 69 -13.97 -2.91 3.95
CA TYR A 69 -12.61 -3.33 3.59
C TYR A 69 -12.59 -4.17 2.30
N ILE A 70 -13.51 -5.11 2.14
CA ILE A 70 -13.62 -5.95 0.93
C ILE A 70 -13.95 -5.08 -0.29
N ASN A 71 -14.94 -4.19 -0.16
CA ASN A 71 -15.34 -3.29 -1.23
C ASN A 71 -14.21 -2.33 -1.61
N ALA A 72 -13.43 -1.84 -0.64
CA ALA A 72 -12.27 -1.00 -0.90
C ALA A 72 -11.17 -1.76 -1.66
N ILE A 73 -10.87 -3.01 -1.27
CA ILE A 73 -9.92 -3.85 -1.99
C ILE A 73 -10.38 -4.06 -3.44
N GLU A 74 -11.65 -4.42 -3.63
CA GLU A 74 -12.24 -4.66 -4.95
C GLU A 74 -12.22 -3.38 -5.81
N ASP A 75 -12.64 -2.23 -5.28
CA ASP A 75 -12.64 -0.96 -6.01
C ASP A 75 -11.21 -0.51 -6.38
N ILE A 76 -10.23 -0.62 -5.47
CA ILE A 76 -8.83 -0.28 -5.77
C ILE A 76 -8.29 -1.18 -6.87
N THR A 77 -8.50 -2.48 -6.74
CA THR A 77 -7.87 -3.48 -7.63
C THR A 77 -8.54 -3.53 -9.00
N THR A 78 -9.82 -3.18 -9.10
CA THR A 78 -10.55 -3.09 -10.38
C THR A 78 -10.31 -1.77 -11.12
N ARG A 79 -10.17 -0.65 -10.40
CA ARG A 79 -9.99 0.68 -11.02
C ARG A 79 -8.55 1.10 -11.21
N THR A 80 -7.62 0.45 -10.52
CA THR A 80 -6.20 0.82 -10.53
C THR A 80 -5.33 -0.38 -10.81
N LYS A 81 -4.07 -0.14 -11.15
CA LYS A 81 -3.05 -1.19 -11.26
C LYS A 81 -2.36 -1.49 -9.92
N ILE A 82 -2.90 -1.03 -8.80
CA ILE A 82 -2.32 -1.26 -7.47
C ILE A 82 -2.60 -2.70 -7.04
N GLY A 83 -1.56 -3.41 -6.57
CA GLY A 83 -1.68 -4.80 -6.10
C GLY A 83 -1.72 -5.84 -7.22
N THR A 84 -1.87 -5.44 -8.48
CA THR A 84 -1.67 -6.37 -9.60
C THR A 84 -0.19 -6.64 -9.78
N ASN A 85 0.16 -7.92 -9.83
CA ASN A 85 1.53 -8.38 -10.01
C ASN A 85 1.88 -8.33 -11.50
N TRP A 86 1.70 -7.17 -12.15
CA TRP A 86 2.36 -6.92 -13.42
C TRP A 86 3.85 -7.08 -13.13
N PHE A 87 4.41 -8.19 -13.61
CA PHE A 87 5.84 -8.51 -13.56
C PHE A 87 6.64 -7.23 -13.69
N LYS A 88 7.06 -6.65 -12.57
CA LYS A 88 8.24 -5.83 -12.57
C LYS A 88 9.34 -6.87 -12.70
N PRO A 89 10.12 -6.88 -13.79
CA PRO A 89 11.33 -7.68 -13.78
C PRO A 89 12.09 -7.34 -12.49
N PRO A 90 12.84 -8.29 -11.90
CA PRO A 90 13.65 -8.02 -10.73
C PRO A 90 14.41 -6.74 -11.04
N MET A 91 14.17 -5.69 -10.26
CA MET A 91 14.92 -4.47 -10.44
C MET A 91 16.33 -4.86 -10.01
N ASP A 92 17.20 -5.10 -10.99
CA ASP A 92 18.57 -5.49 -10.75
C ASP A 92 19.15 -4.47 -9.78
N ASN A 93 19.43 -4.88 -8.55
CA ASN A 93 20.26 -4.10 -7.64
C ASN A 93 21.70 -4.13 -8.18
N LYS A 94 21.92 -3.39 -9.26
CA LYS A 94 23.23 -3.02 -9.78
C LYS A 94 23.39 -1.51 -9.58
N THR A 95 23.92 -1.19 -8.40
CA THR A 95 24.79 -0.07 -8.04
C THR A 95 24.99 1.04 -9.09
N SER A 96 24.63 2.28 -8.75
CA SER A 96 25.57 3.43 -8.80
C SER A 96 24.87 4.70 -8.31
N GLY A 97 25.50 5.37 -7.35
CA GLY A 97 25.05 6.68 -6.87
C GLY A 97 25.00 7.68 -8.02
N LYS A 98 23.84 8.31 -8.22
CA LYS A 98 23.77 9.59 -8.92
C LYS A 98 23.60 10.68 -7.86
N PRO A 99 24.50 11.68 -7.79
CA PRO A 99 24.40 12.73 -6.80
C PRO A 99 23.18 13.60 -7.08
N ILE A 100 22.49 13.96 -6.00
CA ILE A 100 21.46 14.99 -5.96
C ILE A 100 22.05 16.27 -6.58
N PRO A 101 21.43 16.91 -7.59
CA PRO A 101 21.88 18.23 -8.03
C PRO A 101 21.61 19.23 -6.92
N LYS A 102 22.68 19.71 -6.27
CA LYS A 102 22.59 20.87 -5.38
C LYS A 102 22.23 22.10 -6.23
N PRO A 103 21.32 22.98 -5.80
CA PRO A 103 21.06 24.24 -6.50
C PRO A 103 22.33 25.10 -6.47
N ASN A 104 22.84 25.41 -7.65
CA ASN A 104 24.09 26.14 -7.81
C ASN A 104 23.86 27.62 -7.45
N LYS A 105 24.51 28.09 -6.37
CA LYS A 105 24.65 29.52 -6.08
C LYS A 105 25.72 30.07 -7.02
N GLN A 106 25.31 30.82 -8.04
CA GLN A 106 26.18 31.82 -8.66
C GLN A 106 25.59 33.19 -8.40
N HIS A 107 26.20 33.88 -7.44
CA HIS A 107 26.28 35.34 -7.45
C HIS A 107 26.98 35.75 -8.75
N ASP A 108 26.41 36.67 -9.52
CA ASP A 108 27.15 37.89 -9.82
C ASP A 108 26.24 39.02 -10.31
N LYS A 109 26.66 40.22 -9.90
CA LYS A 109 25.89 41.46 -9.81
C LYS A 109 25.78 42.15 -11.18
N ALA A 110 24.63 42.76 -11.44
CA ALA A 110 24.55 44.05 -12.15
C ALA A 110 23.30 44.84 -11.70
N PRO A 111 23.37 46.17 -11.61
CA PRO A 111 22.51 46.97 -10.75
C PRO A 111 21.16 47.32 -11.39
N PHE A 112 20.07 47.15 -10.64
CA PHE A 112 18.78 47.73 -10.98
C PHE A 112 18.84 49.26 -10.81
N LYS A 113 18.77 49.99 -11.92
CA LYS A 113 18.49 51.43 -11.93
C LYS A 113 17.02 51.63 -11.62
N PHE A 114 16.75 52.36 -10.54
CA PHE A 114 15.42 52.86 -10.19
C PHE A 114 15.15 54.11 -11.04
N ASN A 115 14.23 54.05 -11.99
CA ASN A 115 13.64 55.26 -12.57
C ASN A 115 12.38 55.59 -11.79
N LYS A 116 12.40 56.78 -11.18
CA LYS A 116 11.30 57.41 -10.47
C LYS A 116 10.55 58.28 -11.49
N CYS A 117 9.26 58.04 -11.66
CA CYS A 117 8.30 59.02 -12.14
C CYS A 117 7.26 59.18 -11.03
#